data_AF-F7NK85-F1
#
_entry.id   AF-F7NK85-F1
#
_cell.length_a   1.000
_cell.length_b   1.000
_cell.length_c   1.000
_cell.angle_alpha   90.00
_cell.angle_beta   90.00
_cell.angle_gamma   90.00
#
_symmetry.space_group_name_H-M   'P 1'
#
loop_
_entity.id
_entity.type
_entity.pdbx_description
1 polymer ?
#
loop_
_entity_poly.entity_id
_entity_poly.type
_entity_poly.pdbx_seq_one_letter_code
_entity_poly.pdbx_strand_id
1 'polypeptide(L)'
;MKSTIQFETITDILSEELYQTRYMIGQIDEKHYIYIWTCRTGEEVVEVSTEMLNSPAHDHGAMIGTAQEIADHIEVCVGLHRDDPDEVTAEAAEEVVAELREALGL
;
A
#
# COMPACT_ATOMS: atom_id res chain seq x y z
N MET A 1 7.44 15.14 -18.95
CA MET A 1 8.46 14.10 -18.69
C MET A 1 7.81 13.10 -17.76
N LYS A 2 7.80 11.80 -18.10
CA LYS A 2 7.42 10.75 -17.15
C LYS A 2 8.65 10.49 -16.27
N SER A 3 8.54 10.73 -14.96
CA SER A 3 9.59 10.38 -14.01
C SER A 3 9.23 9.01 -13.43
N THR A 4 9.97 7.97 -13.83
CA THR A 4 9.81 6.62 -13.28
C THR A 4 10.67 6.50 -12.02
N ILE A 5 10.05 6.12 -10.91
CA ILE A 5 10.76 5.82 -9.66
C ILE A 5 11.25 4.39 -9.72
N GLN A 6 12.53 4.18 -9.45
CA GLN A 6 13.12 2.86 -9.31
C GLN A 6 13.02 2.46 -7.84
N PHE A 7 12.58 1.23 -7.58
CA PHE A 7 12.51 0.63 -6.25
C PHE A 7 12.60 -0.89 -6.36
N GLU A 8 13.01 -1.55 -5.28
CA GLU A 8 12.96 -3.00 -5.12
C GLU A 8 11.68 -3.38 -4.37
N THR A 9 10.84 -4.24 -4.95
CA THR A 9 9.62 -4.71 -4.26
C THR A 9 9.99 -5.62 -3.09
N ILE A 10 9.46 -5.31 -1.91
CA ILE A 10 9.62 -6.11 -0.68
C ILE A 10 8.42 -7.02 -0.46
N THR A 11 7.20 -6.46 -0.54
CA THR A 11 5.95 -7.25 -0.49
C THR A 11 4.92 -6.72 -1.49
N ASP A 12 4.03 -7.61 -1.88
CA ASP A 12 2.97 -7.42 -2.88
C ASP A 12 1.79 -8.35 -2.57
N ILE A 13 0.72 -7.76 -2.03
CA ILE A 13 -0.43 -8.46 -1.47
C ILE A 13 -1.67 -8.06 -2.24
N LEU A 14 -2.45 -9.03 -2.69
CA LEU A 14 -3.82 -8.79 -3.17
C LEU A 14 -4.80 -9.26 -2.10
N SER A 15 -5.56 -8.34 -1.52
CA SER A 15 -6.68 -8.68 -0.64
C SER A 15 -7.98 -8.60 -1.43
N GLU A 16 -8.66 -9.74 -1.59
CA GLU A 16 -9.97 -9.80 -2.27
C GLU A 16 -11.08 -9.20 -1.39
N GLU A 17 -10.89 -9.28 -0.08
CA GLU A 17 -11.80 -8.88 0.99
C GLU A 17 -11.77 -7.36 1.21
N LEU A 18 -10.61 -6.72 1.03
CA LEU A 18 -10.47 -5.26 1.07
C LEU A 18 -10.67 -4.65 -0.32
N TYR A 19 -11.87 -4.81 -0.87
CA TYR A 19 -12.27 -4.23 -2.17
C TYR A 19 -11.39 -4.65 -3.36
N GLN A 20 -10.80 -5.84 -3.31
CA GLN A 20 -9.85 -6.30 -4.33
C GLN A 20 -8.65 -5.35 -4.48
N THR A 21 -8.15 -4.84 -3.35
CA THR A 21 -7.03 -3.89 -3.33
C THR A 21 -5.72 -4.64 -3.32
N ARG A 22 -4.84 -4.26 -4.24
CA ARG A 22 -3.44 -4.67 -4.25
C ARG A 22 -2.61 -3.65 -3.48
N TYR A 23 -1.83 -4.10 -2.52
CA TYR A 23 -0.93 -3.30 -1.71
C TYR A 23 0.52 -3.72 -1.98
N MET A 24 1.44 -2.78 -2.10
CA MET A 24 2.84 -3.06 -2.35
C MET A 24 3.73 -2.15 -1.51
N ILE A 25 4.79 -2.73 -0.95
CA ILE A 25 5.91 -1.98 -0.37
C ILE A 25 7.13 -2.21 -1.24
N GLY A 26 7.81 -1.12 -1.59
CA GLY A 26 9.10 -1.14 -2.23
C GLY A 26 10.13 -0.33 -1.46
N GLN A 27 11.41 -0.65 -1.65
CA GLN A 27 12.53 0.11 -1.13
C GLN A 27 13.15 0.98 -2.22
N ILE A 28 13.25 2.29 -1.97
CA ILE A 28 13.92 3.23 -2.88
C ILE A 28 15.41 3.35 -2.51
N ASP A 29 15.69 3.49 -1.22
CA ASP A 29 17.04 3.57 -0.67
C ASP A 29 17.06 3.09 0.80
N GLU A 30 18.19 3.27 1.49
CA GLU A 30 18.36 2.82 2.89
C GLU A 30 17.38 3.44 3.89
N LYS A 31 16.72 4.56 3.56
CA LYS A 31 15.84 5.31 4.47
C LYS A 31 14.43 5.49 3.94
N HIS A 32 14.23 5.36 2.64
CA HIS A 32 12.96 5.63 2.00
C HIS A 32 12.35 4.39 1.36
N TYR A 33 11.05 4.26 1.58
CA TYR A 33 10.20 3.24 1.01
C TYR A 33 9.13 3.90 0.15
N ILE A 34 8.50 3.08 -0.69
CA ILE A 34 7.30 3.43 -1.42
C ILE A 34 6.18 2.47 -1.03
N TYR A 35 5.02 3.01 -0.69
CA TYR A 35 3.79 2.27 -0.48
C TYR A 35 2.84 2.56 -1.64
N ILE A 36 2.26 1.53 -2.23
CA ILE A 36 1.37 1.62 -3.39
C ILE A 36 0.10 0.85 -3.06
N TRP A 37 -1.06 1.40 -3.39
CA TRP A 37 -2.34 0.70 -3.32
C TRP A 37 -3.12 0.92 -4.60
N THR A 38 -3.78 -0.12 -5.09
CA THR A 38 -4.65 -0.05 -6.28
C THR A 38 -5.78 -1.06 -6.21
N CYS A 39 -7.04 -0.61 -6.22
CA CYS A 39 -8.21 -1.45 -6.40
C CYS A 39 -8.23 -2.06 -7.80
N ARG A 40 -8.61 -3.33 -7.91
CA ARG A 40 -8.61 -4.08 -9.16
C ARG A 40 -9.70 -3.61 -10.12
N THR A 41 -9.38 -2.60 -10.93
CA THR A 41 -9.99 -2.40 -12.24
C THR A 41 -8.90 -2.33 -13.31
N GLY A 42 -8.31 -3.49 -13.59
CA GLY A 42 -7.76 -3.81 -14.91
C GLY A 42 -6.59 -2.96 -15.41
N GLU A 43 -5.39 -3.20 -14.87
CA GLU A 43 -4.14 -3.35 -15.62
C GLU A 43 -3.06 -3.80 -14.63
N GLU A 44 -2.06 -4.58 -15.07
CA GLU A 44 -0.89 -4.88 -14.26
C GLU A 44 -0.21 -3.53 -13.95
N VAL A 45 -0.36 -3.03 -12.72
CA VAL A 45 0.28 -1.80 -12.30
C VAL A 45 1.77 -2.08 -12.15
N VAL A 46 2.51 -1.86 -13.24
CA VAL A 46 3.97 -2.00 -13.31
C VAL A 46 4.65 -0.62 -13.26
N GLU A 47 3.90 0.48 -13.48
CA GLU A 47 4.45 1.84 -13.47
C GLU A 47 3.75 2.75 -12.44
N VAL A 48 4.47 3.15 -11.39
CA VAL A 48 4.03 4.23 -10.49
C VAL A 48 4.09 5.55 -11.26
N SER A 49 2.92 6.16 -11.49
CA SER A 49 2.83 7.44 -12.16
C SER A 49 3.07 8.61 -11.19
N THR A 50 3.50 9.75 -11.72
CA THR A 50 3.63 10.99 -10.92
C THR A 50 2.28 11.46 -10.37
N GLU A 51 1.16 11.07 -10.99
CA GLU A 51 -0.19 11.37 -10.51
C GLU A 51 -0.54 10.59 -9.24
N MET A 52 -0.14 9.32 -9.14
CA MET A 52 -0.36 8.50 -7.93
C MET A 52 0.28 9.11 -6.68
N LEU A 53 1.38 9.85 -6.84
CA LEU A 53 2.08 10.52 -5.75
C LEU A 53 1.51 11.90 -5.43
N ASN A 54 1.15 12.66 -6.46
CA ASN A 54 0.71 14.05 -6.30
C ASN A 54 -0.78 14.17 -5.95
N SER A 55 -1.57 13.19 -6.37
CA SER A 55 -3.03 13.16 -6.25
C SER A 55 -3.52 11.74 -5.89
N PRO A 56 -3.07 11.15 -4.76
CA PRO A 56 -3.55 9.84 -4.33
C PRO A 56 -5.08 9.88 -4.08
N ALA A 57 -5.76 8.80 -4.46
CA ALA A 57 -7.18 8.58 -4.25
C ALA A 57 -7.42 7.34 -3.38
N HIS A 58 -8.66 7.15 -2.95
CA HIS A 58 -9.05 6.01 -2.11
C HIS A 58 -8.88 4.66 -2.83
N ASP A 59 -9.03 4.62 -4.15
CA ASP A 59 -8.96 3.42 -4.99
C ASP A 59 -7.60 3.22 -5.65
N HIS A 60 -6.74 4.23 -5.68
CA HIS A 60 -5.37 4.11 -6.16
C HIS A 60 -4.47 5.24 -5.67
N GLY A 61 -3.21 4.93 -5.38
CA GLY A 61 -2.23 5.94 -5.03
C GLY A 61 -0.88 5.36 -4.64
N ALA A 62 0.06 6.26 -4.37
CA ALA A 62 1.36 5.90 -3.84
C ALA A 62 1.86 6.96 -2.85
N MET A 63 2.67 6.53 -1.90
CA MET A 63 3.32 7.38 -0.91
C MET A 63 4.80 7.01 -0.83
N ILE A 64 5.68 8.01 -0.81
CA ILE A 64 7.10 7.83 -0.49
C ILE A 64 7.36 8.43 0.88
N GLY A 65 8.04 7.68 1.73
CA GLY A 65 8.35 8.13 3.08
C GLY A 65 9.31 7.20 3.80
N THR A 66 9.58 7.51 5.06
CA THR A 66 10.23 6.59 5.98
C THR A 66 9.31 5.42 6.33
N ALA A 67 9.88 4.34 6.87
CA ALA A 67 9.13 3.19 7.34
C ALA A 67 7.99 3.59 8.31
N GLN A 68 8.27 4.50 9.25
CA GLN A 68 7.27 4.94 10.22
C GLN A 68 6.15 5.77 9.58
N GLU A 69 6.47 6.69 8.67
CA GLU A 69 5.45 7.53 8.01
C GLU A 69 4.50 6.69 7.17
N ILE A 70 5.03 5.69 6.46
CA ILE A 70 4.21 4.75 5.69
C ILE A 70 3.38 3.87 6.62
N ALA A 71 3.95 3.34 7.70
CA ALA A 71 3.21 2.53 8.66
C ALA A 71 2.06 3.32 9.31
N ASP A 72 2.29 4.58 9.69
CA ASP A 72 1.24 5.45 10.23
C ASP A 72 0.12 5.66 9.21
N HIS A 73 0.47 5.83 7.92
CA HIS A 73 -0.52 5.94 6.85
C HIS A 73 -1.31 4.65 6.64
N ILE A 74 -0.65 3.49 6.66
CA ILE A 74 -1.29 2.17 6.56
C ILE A 74 -2.28 1.97 7.72
N GLU A 75 -1.91 2.32 8.95
CA GLU A 75 -2.81 2.23 10.10
C GLU A 75 -4.06 3.11 9.94
N VAL A 76 -3.88 4.33 9.42
CA VAL A 76 -4.99 5.26 9.21
C VAL A 76 -5.91 4.80 8.09
N CYS A 77 -5.39 4.22 7.02
CA CYS A 77 -6.16 3.89 5.81
C CYS A 77 -6.67 2.44 5.79
N VAL A 78 -5.82 1.47 6.12
CA VAL A 78 -6.17 0.04 6.12
C VAL A 78 -6.61 -0.39 7.52
N GLY A 79 -5.88 0.04 8.54
CA GLY A 79 -6.15 -0.33 9.93
C GLY A 79 -7.53 0.10 10.45
N LEU A 80 -8.16 1.12 9.84
CA LEU A 80 -9.51 1.55 10.16
C LEU A 80 -10.56 0.43 9.94
N HIS A 81 -10.29 -0.52 9.05
CA HIS A 81 -11.19 -1.61 8.71
C HIS A 81 -11.19 -2.75 9.73
N ARG A 82 -10.28 -2.76 10.71
CA ARG A 82 -10.29 -3.75 11.80
C ARG A 82 -11.53 -3.70 12.69
N ASP A 83 -12.19 -2.54 12.72
CA ASP A 83 -13.44 -2.34 13.47
C ASP A 83 -14.69 -2.56 12.59
N ASP A 84 -14.54 -3.11 11.38
CA ASP A 84 -15.67 -3.41 10.49
C ASP A 84 -16.57 -4.50 11.10
N PRO A 85 -17.92 -4.37 11.05
CA PRO A 85 -18.83 -5.40 11.53
C PRO A 85 -18.73 -6.74 10.76
N ASP A 86 -18.18 -6.74 9.55
CA ASP A 86 -17.87 -7.95 8.82
C ASP A 86 -16.52 -8.52 9.29
N GLU A 87 -16.57 -9.67 9.98
CA GLU A 87 -15.39 -10.34 10.55
C GLU A 87 -14.34 -10.67 9.47
N VAL A 88 -14.76 -10.99 8.25
CA VAL A 88 -13.85 -11.28 7.13
C VAL A 88 -13.06 -10.04 6.73
N THR A 89 -13.74 -8.89 6.63
CA THR A 89 -13.11 -7.60 6.34
C THR A 89 -12.15 -7.18 7.46
N ALA A 90 -12.56 -7.36 8.72
CA ALA A 90 -11.73 -7.04 9.88
C ALA A 90 -10.47 -7.91 9.98
N GLU A 91 -10.58 -9.22 9.77
CA GLU A 91 -9.45 -10.15 9.72
C GLU A 91 -8.50 -9.82 8.57
N ALA A 92 -9.02 -9.56 7.37
CA ALA A 92 -8.20 -9.17 6.23
C ALA A 92 -7.43 -7.86 6.47
N ALA A 93 -8.04 -6.88 7.16
CA ALA A 93 -7.37 -5.65 7.56
C ALA A 93 -6.22 -5.91 8.53
N GLU A 94 -6.41 -6.78 9.53
CA GLU A 94 -5.36 -7.16 10.47
C GLU A 94 -4.17 -7.82 9.75
N GLU A 95 -4.45 -8.80 8.88
CA GLU A 95 -3.42 -9.53 8.13
C GLU A 95 -2.63 -8.61 7.20
N VAL A 96 -3.32 -7.78 6.41
CA VAL A 96 -2.66 -6.85 5.48
C VAL A 96 -1.80 -5.83 6.24
N VAL A 97 -2.30 -5.25 7.33
CA VAL A 97 -1.49 -4.29 8.08
C VAL A 97 -0.27 -4.95 8.71
N ALA A 98 -0.42 -6.15 9.30
CA ALA A 98 0.69 -6.87 9.89
C ALA A 98 1.79 -7.16 8.85
N GLU A 99 1.42 -7.67 7.67
CA GLU A 99 2.38 -8.00 6.63
C GLU A 99 3.08 -6.77 6.04
N LEU A 100 2.35 -5.67 5.81
CA LEU A 100 2.96 -4.43 5.32
C LEU A 100 3.91 -3.80 6.34
N ARG A 101 3.62 -3.93 7.65
CA ARG A 101 4.51 -3.45 8.71
C ARG A 101 5.76 -4.32 8.84
N GLU A 102 5.61 -5.64 8.73
CA GLU A 102 6.75 -6.57 8.72
C GLU A 102 7.68 -6.26 7.54
N ALA A 103 7.14 -5.96 6.35
CA ALA A 103 7.91 -5.54 5.18
C ALA A 103 8.72 -4.25 5.41
N LEU A 104 8.26 -3.38 6.31
CA LEU A 104 8.95 -2.16 6.71
C LEU A 104 9.93 -2.38 7.88
N GLY A 105 10.01 -3.61 8.42
CA GLY A 105 10.84 -3.97 9.56
C GLY A 105 10.31 -3.47 10.91
N LEU A 106 8.98 -3.34 11.05
CA LEU A 106 8.29 -2.79 12.22
C LEU A 106 7.43 -3.81 12.97
#